data_AF-A0A371G260-F1
#
_entry.id   AF-A0A371G260-F1
#
_cell.length_a   1.000
_cell.length_b   1.000
_cell.length_c   1.000
_cell.angle_alpha   90.00
_cell.angle_beta   90.00
_cell.angle_gamma   90.00
#
_symmetry.space_group_name_H-M   'P 1'
#
loop_
_entity.id
_entity.type
_entity.pdbx_description
1 polymer ?
#
loop_
_entity_poly.entity_id
_entity_poly.type
_entity_poly.pdbx_seq_one_letter_code
_entity_poly.pdbx_strand_id
1 'polypeptide(L)'
;MMFFWCVDDQEAKEIIEKVHEGTFGTHTNDLALAQKILKVGYYWTKMESDCYQHVKRCMNCQIYIDNIHAAPFVLHNLTSPWPFSMWGLDIIGLIEPKASNGHRFIPVAIVYFIKWVEVASYPSVKRNIVVKFIKKDIICQYGLLAHIITNNGTNLNNKMMTKLCEQFKIRHNNSKPYCPKMNRTAEVARKNIKKIV
;
A
#
# COMPACT_ATOMS: atom_id res chain seq x y z
N MET A 1 -49.98 -21.12 3.25
CA MET A 1 -50.20 -20.04 2.27
C MET A 1 -49.47 -18.82 2.80
N MET A 2 -48.38 -18.40 2.16
CA MET A 2 -47.60 -17.24 2.59
C MET A 2 -48.25 -15.99 1.96
N PHE A 3 -48.84 -15.14 2.79
CA PHE A 3 -49.42 -13.88 2.33
C PHE A 3 -48.33 -12.82 2.29
N PHE A 4 -48.07 -12.26 1.12
CA PHE A 4 -47.22 -11.10 0.96
C PHE A 4 -48.08 -9.84 0.91
N TRP A 5 -47.67 -8.81 1.65
CA TRP A 5 -48.26 -7.49 1.58
C TRP A 5 -47.56 -6.69 0.48
N CYS A 6 -48.31 -6.32 -0.55
CA CYS A 6 -47.81 -5.45 -1.59
C CYS A 6 -47.76 -4.01 -1.05
N VAL A 7 -46.60 -3.38 -1.13
CA VAL A 7 -46.38 -1.99 -0.66
C VAL A 7 -46.14 -1.05 -1.83
N ASP A 8 -46.42 0.23 -1.62
CA ASP A 8 -46.13 1.27 -2.60
C ASP A 8 -44.67 1.76 -2.55
N ASP A 9 -44.30 2.62 -3.50
CA ASP A 9 -42.92 3.12 -3.66
C ASP A 9 -42.43 3.95 -2.46
N GLN A 10 -43.33 4.60 -1.71
CA GLN A 10 -42.99 5.41 -0.55
C GLN A 10 -42.74 4.51 0.66
N GLU A 11 -43.68 3.59 0.93
CA GLU A 11 -43.53 2.58 1.98
C GLU A 11 -42.29 1.70 1.76
N ALA A 12 -42.01 1.31 0.51
CA ALA A 12 -40.83 0.53 0.16
C ALA A 12 -39.53 1.22 0.59
N LYS A 13 -39.40 2.53 0.37
CA LYS A 13 -38.20 3.29 0.78
C LYS A 13 -38.03 3.31 2.29
N GLU A 14 -39.11 3.56 3.03
CA GLU A 14 -39.08 3.60 4.49
C GLU A 14 -38.72 2.23 5.09
N ILE A 15 -39.26 1.15 4.51
CA ILE A 15 -38.93 -0.21 4.92
C ILE A 15 -37.45 -0.52 4.65
N ILE A 16 -36.94 -0.17 3.47
CA ILE A 16 -35.52 -0.37 3.12
C ILE A 16 -34.62 0.38 4.11
N GLU A 17 -34.88 1.67 4.34
CA GLU A 17 -34.09 2.52 5.24
C GLU A 17 -34.13 1.97 6.68
N LYS A 18 -35.31 1.60 7.18
CA LYS A 18 -35.45 1.07 8.53
C LYS A 18 -34.75 -0.27 8.74
N VAL A 19 -34.80 -1.18 7.75
CA VAL A 19 -34.17 -2.50 7.84
C VAL A 19 -32.67 -2.43 7.60
N HIS A 20 -32.21 -1.50 6.76
CA HIS A 20 -30.80 -1.34 6.42
C HIS A 20 -30.03 -0.47 7.44
N GLU A 21 -30.58 0.69 7.80
CA GLU A 21 -29.95 1.77 8.58
C GLU A 21 -30.66 2.10 9.90
N GLY A 22 -31.81 1.48 10.20
CA GLY A 22 -32.54 1.72 11.44
C GLY A 22 -31.75 1.33 12.70
N THR A 23 -32.36 1.49 13.88
CA THR A 23 -31.71 1.23 15.18
C THR A 23 -31.16 -0.20 15.33
N PHE A 24 -31.71 -1.16 14.56
CA PHE A 24 -31.24 -2.55 14.46
C PHE A 24 -30.73 -2.91 13.05
N GLY A 25 -30.41 -1.90 12.24
CA GLY A 25 -29.92 -2.04 10.88
C GLY A 25 -28.59 -2.79 10.83
N THR A 26 -28.50 -3.79 9.96
CA THR A 26 -27.32 -4.67 9.89
C THR A 26 -26.39 -4.34 8.72
N HIS A 27 -26.65 -3.27 7.95
CA HIS A 27 -25.89 -2.91 6.74
C HIS A 27 -25.61 -4.10 5.81
N THR A 28 -26.57 -5.01 5.69
CA THR A 28 -26.42 -6.22 4.88
C THR A 28 -26.38 -5.89 3.39
N ASN A 29 -25.80 -6.80 2.61
CA ASN A 29 -25.84 -6.71 1.16
C ASN A 29 -27.29 -6.68 0.63
N ASP A 30 -27.44 -6.21 -0.60
CA ASP A 30 -28.69 -5.98 -1.31
C ASP A 30 -29.58 -7.24 -1.37
N LEU A 31 -28.97 -8.39 -1.68
CA LEU A 31 -29.67 -9.68 -1.75
C LEU A 31 -30.20 -10.14 -0.38
N ALA A 32 -29.38 -10.03 0.68
CA ALA A 32 -29.80 -10.39 2.03
C ALA A 32 -30.83 -9.40 2.58
N LEU A 33 -30.76 -8.12 2.19
CA LEU A 33 -31.74 -7.11 2.53
C LEU A 33 -33.11 -7.43 1.92
N ALA A 34 -33.17 -7.69 0.61
CA ALA A 34 -34.39 -8.11 -0.07
C ALA A 34 -34.99 -9.39 0.55
N GLN A 35 -34.15 -10.39 0.83
CA GLN A 35 -34.60 -11.63 1.49
C GLN A 35 -35.14 -11.41 2.91
N LYS A 36 -34.55 -10.50 3.70
CA LYS A 36 -35.06 -10.16 5.03
C LYS A 36 -36.43 -9.51 4.94
N ILE A 37 -36.61 -8.57 4.02
CA ILE A 37 -37.88 -7.86 3.81
C ILE A 37 -38.97 -8.85 3.36
N LEU A 38 -38.64 -9.74 2.42
CA LEU A 38 -39.51 -10.83 2.00
C LEU A 38 -39.91 -11.76 3.16
N LYS A 39 -38.97 -12.14 4.03
CA LYS A 39 -39.24 -13.00 5.19
C LYS A 39 -40.21 -12.37 6.20
N VAL A 40 -40.23 -11.05 6.29
CA VAL A 40 -41.17 -10.31 7.14
C VAL A 40 -42.56 -10.18 6.48
N GLY A 41 -42.66 -10.50 5.19
CA GLY A 41 -43.93 -10.58 4.45
C GLY A 41 -44.21 -9.38 3.55
N TYR A 42 -43.26 -8.46 3.35
CA TYR A 42 -43.43 -7.34 2.42
C TYR A 42 -42.93 -7.71 1.01
N TYR A 43 -43.59 -7.18 -0.02
CA TYR A 43 -43.20 -7.38 -1.40
C TYR A 43 -43.53 -6.17 -2.28
N TRP A 44 -42.68 -5.90 -3.28
CA TRP A 44 -42.98 -5.03 -4.41
C TRP A 44 -42.12 -5.41 -5.62
N THR A 45 -42.55 -5.02 -6.81
CA THR A 45 -41.98 -5.51 -8.09
C THR A 45 -40.51 -5.16 -8.30
N LYS A 46 -40.04 -4.03 -7.75
CA LYS A 46 -38.67 -3.51 -7.93
C LYS A 46 -37.74 -3.73 -6.74
N MET A 47 -38.14 -4.55 -5.78
CA MET A 47 -37.45 -4.72 -4.49
C MET A 47 -35.95 -4.95 -4.60
N GLU A 48 -35.52 -5.91 -5.41
CA GLU A 48 -34.09 -6.21 -5.55
C GLU A 48 -33.31 -5.01 -6.11
N SER A 49 -33.88 -4.32 -7.10
CA SER A 49 -33.28 -3.12 -7.69
C SER A 49 -33.19 -1.97 -6.69
N ASP A 50 -34.24 -1.74 -5.92
CA ASP A 50 -34.28 -0.66 -4.94
C ASP A 50 -33.33 -0.94 -3.76
N CYS A 51 -33.26 -2.20 -3.29
CA CYS A 51 -32.28 -2.63 -2.29
C CYS A 51 -30.85 -2.43 -2.79
N TYR A 52 -30.57 -2.84 -4.04
CA TYR A 52 -29.26 -2.62 -4.66
C TYR A 52 -28.91 -1.14 -4.73
N GLN A 53 -29.82 -0.29 -5.22
CA GLN A 53 -29.58 1.14 -5.33
C GLN A 53 -29.37 1.80 -3.96
N HIS A 54 -30.10 1.35 -2.94
CA HIS A 54 -29.96 1.88 -1.59
C HIS A 54 -28.60 1.51 -0.98
N VAL A 55 -28.22 0.22 -0.99
CA VAL A 55 -26.91 -0.24 -0.48
C VAL A 55 -25.74 0.41 -1.25
N LYS A 56 -25.91 0.63 -2.57
CA LYS A 56 -24.93 1.33 -3.40
C LYS A 56 -24.76 2.80 -3.00
N ARG A 57 -25.81 3.46 -2.52
CA ARG A 57 -25.78 4.87 -2.08
C ARG A 57 -25.39 5.03 -0.60
N CYS A 58 -25.54 3.98 0.20
CA CYS A 58 -25.22 4.00 1.62
C CYS A 58 -23.71 4.23 1.84
N MET A 59 -23.35 5.39 2.38
CA MET A 59 -21.95 5.79 2.59
C MET A 59 -21.20 4.82 3.52
N ASN A 60 -21.86 4.35 4.59
CA ASN A 60 -21.27 3.39 5.51
C ASN A 60 -20.92 2.08 4.79
N CYS A 61 -21.83 1.56 3.98
CA CYS A 61 -21.53 0.38 3.16
C CYS A 61 -20.39 0.64 2.18
N GLN A 62 -20.34 1.79 1.51
CA GLN A 62 -19.27 2.10 0.55
C GLN A 62 -17.88 2.26 1.21
N ILE A 63 -17.82 2.79 2.43
CA ILE A 63 -16.56 2.99 3.17
C ILE A 63 -16.04 1.67 3.76
N TYR A 64 -16.94 0.85 4.31
CA TYR A 64 -16.56 -0.35 5.08
C TYR A 64 -16.58 -1.65 4.27
N ILE A 65 -17.13 -1.67 3.05
CA ILE A 65 -17.11 -2.87 2.23
C ILE A 65 -15.69 -3.16 1.71
N ASP A 66 -15.28 -4.42 1.86
CA ASP A 66 -14.05 -4.90 1.23
C ASP A 66 -14.22 -4.86 -0.30
N ASN A 67 -13.45 -4.01 -0.97
CA ASN A 67 -13.44 -3.92 -2.43
C ASN A 67 -12.69 -5.12 -3.05
N ILE A 68 -13.32 -6.30 -3.02
CA ILE A 68 -12.77 -7.55 -3.55
C ILE A 68 -12.56 -7.48 -5.08
N HIS A 69 -13.30 -6.60 -5.77
CA HIS A 69 -13.20 -6.38 -7.21
C HIS A 69 -12.42 -5.12 -7.61
N ALA A 70 -11.65 -4.52 -6.70
CA ALA A 70 -10.74 -3.45 -7.09
C ALA A 70 -9.82 -3.95 -8.22
N ALA A 71 -9.85 -3.26 -9.36
CA ALA A 71 -8.97 -3.59 -10.48
C ALA A 71 -7.53 -3.68 -9.98
N PRO A 72 -6.78 -4.74 -10.32
CA PRO A 72 -5.38 -4.83 -9.92
C PRO A 72 -4.66 -3.59 -10.44
N PHE A 73 -4.12 -2.78 -9.53
CA PHE A 73 -3.30 -1.63 -9.91
C PHE A 73 -2.25 -2.09 -10.93
N VAL A 74 -2.21 -1.41 -12.08
CA VAL A 74 -1.15 -1.63 -13.08
C VAL A 74 0.18 -1.34 -12.40
N LEU A 75 0.87 -2.40 -12.03
CA LEU A 75 2.22 -2.34 -11.53
C LEU A 75 3.11 -2.05 -12.73
N HIS A 76 3.58 -0.81 -12.84
CA HIS A 76 4.74 -0.53 -13.65
C HIS A 76 5.94 -1.18 -12.97
N ASN A 77 6.18 -2.44 -13.30
CA ASN A 77 7.38 -3.14 -12.88
C ASN A 77 8.57 -2.39 -13.48
N LEU A 78 9.35 -1.79 -12.60
CA LEU A 78 10.61 -1.15 -12.97
C LEU A 78 11.60 -2.29 -13.28
N THR A 79 11.71 -2.66 -14.56
CA THR A 79 12.64 -3.68 -15.02
C THR A 79 13.99 -3.03 -15.31
N SER A 80 15.02 -3.43 -14.57
CA SER A 80 16.40 -3.02 -14.81
C SER A 80 16.86 -3.62 -16.15
N PRO A 81 17.37 -2.82 -17.10
CA PRO A 81 17.80 -3.34 -18.40
C PRO A 81 19.14 -4.12 -18.32
N TRP A 82 20.03 -3.80 -17.38
CA TRP A 82 21.28 -4.54 -17.12
C TRP A 82 21.66 -4.53 -15.62
N PRO A 83 22.55 -5.42 -15.16
CA PRO A 83 23.07 -5.42 -13.79
C PRO A 83 23.61 -4.04 -13.37
N PHE A 84 23.41 -3.67 -12.11
CA PHE A 84 23.88 -2.42 -11.49
C PHE A 84 23.33 -1.10 -12.09
N SER A 85 22.45 -1.13 -13.09
CA SER A 85 21.84 0.08 -13.65
C SER A 85 20.84 0.76 -12.70
N MET A 86 20.14 -0.06 -11.89
CA MET A 86 19.02 0.35 -11.06
C MET A 86 19.14 -0.21 -9.65
N TRP A 87 19.09 0.69 -8.67
CA TRP A 87 19.20 0.35 -7.25
C TRP A 87 17.99 0.84 -6.46
N GLY A 88 17.46 -0.01 -5.60
CA GLY A 88 16.47 0.32 -4.60
C GLY A 88 17.13 0.58 -3.26
N LEU A 89 16.92 1.77 -2.71
CA LEU A 89 17.43 2.17 -1.41
C LEU A 89 16.32 2.16 -0.37
N ASP A 90 16.62 1.53 0.77
CA ASP A 90 15.78 1.54 1.96
C ASP A 90 16.63 1.72 3.22
N ILE A 91 16.00 2.14 4.31
CA ILE A 91 16.64 2.25 5.62
C ILE A 91 15.86 1.39 6.59
N ILE A 92 16.53 0.39 7.15
CA ILE A 92 16.01 -0.36 8.29
C ILE A 92 16.22 0.53 9.52
N GLY A 93 15.09 0.98 10.08
CA GLY A 93 15.02 1.80 11.29
C GLY A 93 15.51 1.07 12.55
N LEU A 94 15.56 1.83 13.64
CA LEU A 94 16.18 1.50 14.94
C LEU A 94 16.24 0.01 15.27
N ILE A 95 17.46 -0.51 15.31
CA ILE A 95 17.79 -1.79 15.92
C ILE A 95 17.84 -1.56 17.43
N GLU A 96 17.02 -2.31 18.16
CA GLU A 96 17.02 -2.34 19.62
C GLU A 96 17.15 -3.79 20.10
N PRO A 97 18.10 -4.08 21.02
CA PRO A 97 19.09 -3.16 21.61
C PRO A 97 20.16 -2.67 20.62
N LYS A 98 20.93 -1.64 20.98
CA LYS A 98 22.04 -1.16 20.14
C LYS A 98 23.02 -2.30 19.89
N ALA A 99 23.56 -2.38 18.68
CA ALA A 99 24.69 -3.26 18.41
C ALA A 99 25.88 -2.87 19.31
N SER A 100 26.81 -3.81 19.54
CA SER A 100 28.00 -3.59 20.39
C SER A 100 28.87 -2.40 19.96
N ASN A 101 28.83 -2.04 18.67
CA ASN A 101 29.51 -0.87 18.10
C ASN A 101 28.68 0.44 18.18
N GLY A 102 27.54 0.43 18.86
CA GLY A 102 26.64 1.58 19.00
C GLY A 102 25.81 1.91 17.76
N HIS A 103 25.87 1.09 16.71
CA HIS A 103 25.09 1.28 15.50
C HIS A 103 23.61 0.94 15.73
N ARG A 104 22.71 1.70 15.09
CA ARG A 104 21.26 1.55 15.24
C ARG A 104 20.50 1.51 13.93
N PHE A 105 21.18 1.78 12.82
CA PHE A 105 20.54 1.97 11.53
C PHE A 105 21.28 1.23 10.45
N ILE A 106 20.52 0.58 9.58
CA ILE A 106 21.05 -0.20 8.47
C ILE A 106 20.47 0.35 7.16
N PRO A 107 21.19 1.19 6.41
CA PRO A 107 20.90 1.42 5.01
C PRO A 107 21.12 0.13 4.22
N VAL A 108 20.17 -0.14 3.32
CA VAL A 108 20.18 -1.30 2.43
C VAL A 108 20.01 -0.81 1.01
N ALA A 109 20.86 -1.29 0.11
CA ALA A 109 20.76 -1.04 -1.31
C ALA A 109 20.58 -2.36 -2.06
N ILE A 110 19.62 -2.42 -2.98
CA ILE A 110 19.26 -3.67 -3.68
C ILE A 110 19.31 -3.43 -5.17
N VAL A 111 20.10 -4.23 -5.89
CA VAL A 111 20.16 -4.20 -7.35
C VAL A 111 18.91 -4.89 -7.90
N TYR A 112 18.14 -4.19 -8.74
CA TYR A 112 16.87 -4.70 -9.24
C TYR A 112 17.01 -5.93 -10.16
N PHE A 113 18.10 -6.01 -10.93
CA PHE A 113 18.35 -7.10 -11.90
C PHE A 113 18.71 -8.42 -11.21
N ILE A 114 19.85 -8.47 -10.52
CA ILE A 114 20.39 -9.69 -9.88
C ILE A 114 19.90 -9.93 -8.45
N LYS A 115 19.10 -9.02 -7.89
CA LYS A 115 18.66 -9.03 -6.48
C LYS A 115 19.82 -9.03 -5.46
N TRP A 116 20.98 -8.52 -5.87
CA TRP A 116 22.13 -8.32 -5.00
C TRP A 116 21.83 -7.28 -3.94
N VAL A 117 22.31 -7.50 -2.72
CA VAL A 117 22.01 -6.66 -1.55
C VAL A 117 23.30 -6.16 -0.95
N GLU A 118 23.43 -4.84 -0.85
CA GLU A 118 24.52 -4.15 -0.16
C GLU A 118 23.99 -3.56 1.15
N VAL A 119 24.71 -3.77 2.24
CA VAL A 119 24.26 -3.43 3.60
C VAL A 119 25.39 -2.75 4.35
N ALA A 120 25.12 -1.60 4.94
CA ALA A 120 26.03 -0.95 5.88
C ALA A 120 25.32 -0.66 7.19
N SER A 121 26.07 -0.38 8.27
CA SER A 121 25.49 0.00 9.56
C SER A 121 26.05 1.34 10.04
N TYR A 122 25.21 2.14 10.69
CA TYR A 122 25.55 3.47 11.16
C TYR A 122 24.93 3.80 12.54
N PRO A 123 25.56 4.69 13.33
CA PRO A 123 25.09 5.08 14.66
C PRO A 123 23.90 6.06 14.64
N SER A 124 23.68 6.81 13.55
CA SER A 124 22.53 7.72 13.42
C SER A 124 22.02 7.78 11.98
N VAL A 125 20.74 8.13 11.77
CA VAL A 125 20.21 8.45 10.43
C VAL A 125 20.31 9.94 10.20
N LYS A 126 21.51 10.41 9.83
CA LYS A 126 21.67 11.76 9.28
C LYS A 126 21.62 11.69 7.76
N ARG A 127 21.07 12.72 7.12
CA ARG A 127 21.03 12.85 5.65
C ARG A 127 22.40 12.65 4.98
N ASN A 128 23.46 13.12 5.62
CA ASN A 128 24.83 12.97 5.13
C ASN A 128 25.30 11.50 5.08
N ILE A 129 24.75 10.63 5.94
CA ILE A 129 25.13 9.22 6.00
C ILE A 129 24.60 8.46 4.78
N VAL A 130 23.39 8.77 4.32
CA VAL A 130 22.82 8.17 3.10
C VAL A 130 23.68 8.52 1.88
N VAL A 131 24.07 9.80 1.76
CA VAL A 131 24.95 10.28 0.68
C VAL A 131 26.33 9.62 0.78
N LYS A 132 26.89 9.50 1.99
CA LYS A 132 28.17 8.82 2.21
C LYS A 132 28.11 7.35 1.80
N PHE A 133 27.04 6.66 2.18
CA PHE A 133 26.80 5.26 1.80
C PHE A 133 26.73 5.09 0.29
N ILE A 134 25.94 5.92 -0.41
CA ILE A 134 25.85 5.85 -1.88
C ILE A 134 27.21 6.11 -2.54
N LYS A 135 27.94 7.15 -2.10
CA LYS A 135 29.26 7.45 -2.69
C LYS A 135 30.26 6.33 -2.43
N LYS A 136 30.45 5.96 -1.16
CA LYS A 136 31.52 5.06 -0.73
C LYS A 136 31.21 3.60 -1.05
N ASP A 137 30.02 3.15 -0.67
CA ASP A 137 29.68 1.74 -0.65
C ASP A 137 28.99 1.30 -1.96
N ILE A 138 28.48 2.25 -2.76
CA ILE A 138 27.88 1.94 -4.07
C ILE A 138 28.73 2.44 -5.24
N ILE A 139 28.90 3.77 -5.38
CA ILE A 139 29.54 4.37 -6.57
C ILE A 139 31.02 3.99 -6.65
N CYS A 140 31.78 4.10 -5.55
CA CYS A 140 33.21 3.80 -5.57
C CYS A 140 33.52 2.31 -5.77
N GLN A 141 32.60 1.41 -5.42
CA GLN A 141 32.81 -0.04 -5.54
C GLN A 141 32.30 -0.61 -6.86
N TYR A 142 31.07 -0.22 -7.25
CA TYR A 142 30.36 -0.82 -8.38
C TYR A 142 30.26 0.12 -9.59
N GLY A 143 30.66 1.38 -9.45
CA GLY A 143 30.61 2.38 -10.50
C GLY A 143 29.33 3.21 -10.54
N LEU A 144 29.17 3.96 -11.63
CA LEU A 144 28.06 4.89 -11.83
C LEU A 144 26.74 4.16 -12.08
N LEU A 145 25.69 4.64 -11.41
CA LEU A 145 24.33 4.11 -11.52
C LEU A 145 23.52 4.95 -12.49
N ALA A 146 22.59 4.33 -13.23
CA ALA A 146 21.66 5.09 -14.07
C ALA A 146 20.47 5.60 -13.25
N HIS A 147 19.99 4.79 -12.31
CA HIS A 147 18.76 5.05 -11.57
C HIS A 147 18.83 4.64 -10.10
N ILE A 148 18.33 5.51 -9.22
CA ILE A 148 18.10 5.22 -7.81
C ILE A 148 16.61 5.36 -7.50
N ILE A 149 16.05 4.36 -6.82
CA ILE A 149 14.67 4.34 -6.36
C ILE A 149 14.68 4.36 -4.83
N THR A 150 14.08 5.37 -4.22
CA THR A 150 13.94 5.46 -2.76
C THR A 150 12.48 5.37 -2.34
N ASN A 151 12.23 4.96 -1.10
CA ASN A 151 10.93 5.20 -0.49
C ASN A 151 10.74 6.70 -0.18
N ASN A 152 9.50 7.11 0.10
CA ASN A 152 9.17 8.52 0.40
C ASN A 152 9.64 8.99 1.79
N GLY A 153 10.54 8.26 2.46
CA GLY A 153 11.11 8.65 3.74
C GLY A 153 11.92 9.95 3.63
N THR A 154 11.68 10.87 4.58
CA THR A 154 12.34 12.18 4.66
C THR A 154 13.86 12.12 4.78
N ASN A 155 14.39 10.98 5.23
CA ASN A 155 15.83 10.74 5.32
C ASN A 155 16.47 10.49 3.95
N LEU A 156 15.72 9.92 3.01
CA LEU A 156 16.17 9.61 1.65
C LEU A 156 15.88 10.75 0.67
N ASN A 157 14.75 11.45 0.85
CA ASN A 157 14.36 12.59 0.03
C ASN A 157 14.83 13.91 0.64
N ASN A 158 16.05 14.33 0.28
CA ASN A 158 16.65 15.56 0.78
C ASN A 158 17.51 16.28 -0.27
N LYS A 159 17.78 17.58 -0.04
CA LYS A 159 18.59 18.40 -0.97
C LYS A 159 19.99 17.85 -1.25
N MET A 160 20.62 17.13 -0.31
CA MET A 160 21.94 16.53 -0.54
C MET A 160 21.85 15.32 -1.48
N MET A 161 20.78 14.53 -1.38
CA MET A 161 20.50 13.43 -2.31
C MET A 161 20.28 13.96 -3.73
N THR A 162 19.48 15.02 -3.87
CA THR A 162 19.25 15.67 -5.16
C THR A 162 20.56 16.17 -5.77
N LYS A 163 21.37 16.91 -5.01
CA LYS A 163 22.69 17.38 -5.46
C LYS A 163 23.63 16.25 -5.87
N LEU A 164 23.63 15.14 -5.13
CA LEU A 164 24.42 13.96 -5.48
C LEU A 164 23.95 13.37 -6.81
N CYS A 165 22.64 13.22 -6.99
CA CYS A 165 22.08 12.67 -8.22
C CYS A 165 22.37 13.58 -9.43
N GLU A 166 22.27 14.90 -9.27
CA GLU A 166 22.66 15.88 -10.30
C GLU A 166 24.16 15.78 -10.64
N GLN A 167 25.03 15.72 -9.62
CA GLN A 167 26.48 15.64 -9.79
C GLN A 167 26.90 14.43 -10.62
N PHE A 168 26.29 13.27 -10.37
CA PHE A 168 26.62 12.01 -11.04
C PHE A 168 25.66 11.67 -12.20
N LYS A 169 24.76 12.59 -12.57
CA LYS A 169 23.73 12.39 -13.61
C LYS A 169 22.86 11.14 -13.39
N ILE A 170 22.58 10.82 -12.12
CA ILE A 170 21.74 9.70 -11.72
C ILE A 170 20.27 10.14 -11.72
N ARG A 171 19.39 9.33 -12.33
CA ARG A 171 17.94 9.58 -12.28
C ARG A 171 17.39 9.08 -10.94
N HIS A 172 16.82 10.00 -10.16
CA HIS A 172 16.24 9.68 -8.85
C HIS A 172 14.71 9.62 -8.96
N ASN A 173 14.14 8.49 -8.54
CA ASN A 173 12.70 8.25 -8.55
C ASN A 173 12.22 7.85 -7.15
N ASN A 174 11.00 8.25 -6.81
CA ASN A 174 10.34 7.84 -5.58
C ASN A 174 9.34 6.72 -5.83
N SER A 175 9.31 5.73 -4.94
CA SER A 175 8.22 4.76 -4.92
C SER A 175 6.93 5.42 -4.45
N LYS A 176 5.79 4.97 -4.99
CA LYS A 176 4.47 5.45 -4.57
C LYS A 176 4.28 5.20 -3.06
N PRO A 177 3.79 6.18 -2.28
CA PRO A 177 3.42 5.97 -0.89
C PRO A 177 2.47 4.78 -0.75
N TYR A 178 2.66 3.96 0.29
CA TYR A 178 1.75 2.87 0.65
C TYR A 178 1.47 1.84 -0.46
N CYS A 179 2.38 1.67 -1.43
CA CYS A 179 2.28 0.65 -2.47
C CYS A 179 3.38 -0.43 -2.31
N PRO A 180 3.25 -1.34 -1.31
CA PRO A 180 4.29 -2.32 -0.99
C PRO A 180 4.57 -3.31 -2.14
N LYS A 181 3.62 -3.50 -3.08
CA LYS A 181 3.80 -4.40 -4.23
C LYS A 181 4.98 -3.98 -5.13
N MET A 182 5.22 -2.68 -5.35
CA MET A 182 6.36 -2.21 -6.16
C MET A 182 7.71 -2.47 -5.50
N ASN A 183 7.74 -2.56 -4.17
CA ASN A 183 8.96 -2.75 -3.39
C ASN A 183 9.02 -4.13 -2.74
N ARG A 184 8.24 -5.11 -3.22
CA ARG A 184 8.09 -6.44 -2.60
C ARG A 184 9.44 -7.15 -2.46
N THR A 185 10.31 -7.08 -3.46
CA THR A 185 11.66 -7.64 -3.38
C THR A 185 12.47 -6.97 -2.27
N ALA A 186 12.41 -5.63 -2.17
CA ALA A 186 13.10 -4.92 -1.11
C ALA A 186 12.53 -5.22 0.27
N GLU A 187 11.21 -5.40 0.39
CA GLU A 187 10.55 -5.76 1.64
C GLU A 187 10.91 -7.18 2.10
N VAL A 188 10.99 -8.14 1.18
CA VAL A 188 11.43 -9.52 1.47
C VAL A 188 12.89 -9.53 1.90
N ALA A 189 13.77 -8.86 1.17
CA ALA A 189 15.17 -8.72 1.55
C ALA A 189 15.31 -8.08 2.94
N ARG A 190 14.53 -7.02 3.21
CA ARG A 190 14.46 -6.36 4.52
C ARG A 190 14.04 -7.31 5.63
N LYS A 191 13.00 -8.13 5.41
CA LYS A 191 12.53 -9.14 6.37
C LYS A 191 13.61 -10.19 6.64
N ASN A 192 14.36 -10.60 5.62
CA ASN A 192 15.44 -11.57 5.79
C ASN A 192 16.63 -10.96 6.56
N ILE A 193 17.05 -9.73 6.25
CA ILE A 193 18.10 -9.03 6.99
C ILE A 193 17.73 -8.90 8.47
N LYS A 194 16.48 -8.53 8.77
CA LYS A 194 15.98 -8.44 10.15
C LYS A 194 15.96 -9.76 10.92
N LYS A 195 16.10 -10.92 10.27
CA LYS A 195 16.21 -12.22 10.93
C LYS A 195 17.66 -12.60 11.24
N ILE A 196 18.62 -11.99 10.53
CA ILE A 196 20.05 -12.26 10.67
C ILE A 196 20.66 -11.35 11.74
N VAL A 197 20.11 -10.14 11.89
CA VAL A 197 20.47 -9.15 12.91
C VAL A 197 19.61 -9.35 14.16
#